data_AF-A0A150KGK1-F1
#
_entry.id   AF-A0A150KGK1-F1
#
_cell.length_a   1.000
_cell.length_b   1.000
_cell.length_c   1.000
_cell.angle_alpha   90.00
_cell.angle_beta   90.00
_cell.angle_gamma   90.00
#
_symmetry.space_group_name_H-M   'P 1'
#
loop_
_entity.id
_entity.type
_entity.pdbx_description
1 polymer ?
#
loop_
_entity_poly.entity_id
_entity_poly.type
_entity_poly.pdbx_seq_one_letter_code
_entity_poly.pdbx_strand_id
1 'polypeptide(L)'
;MDEFLHVFIDFWMKWKKKGHPIFGKETERGGKVKRIIIILLSSAMILLLAGLMVYFIFKHDTLRWGIAAGGIVLSALPLGLLFLKHNWINTPSIIGWYIFVICSICLGSLAGFYGRFAWWDTSVHFYKGIFTACIGVTLYKILVPEAARRGMSRLIPALFALGLAITGSVLWEMYEFIGDMIASHTM
;
A
#
# COMPACT_ATOMS: atom_id res chain seq x y z
N MET A 1 -23.25 24.14 15.05
CA MET A 1 -22.14 23.40 14.42
C MET A 1 -21.12 22.93 15.47
N ASP A 2 -20.99 23.66 16.59
CA ASP A 2 -19.99 23.41 17.63
C ASP A 2 -20.27 22.18 18.49
N GLU A 3 -21.54 21.86 18.76
CA GLU A 3 -21.91 20.73 19.62
C GLU A 3 -21.60 19.36 18.98
N PHE A 4 -21.86 19.21 17.68
CA PHE A 4 -21.54 18.00 16.92
C PHE A 4 -20.02 17.80 16.82
N LEU A 5 -19.28 18.88 16.58
CA LEU A 5 -17.82 18.83 16.50
C LEU A 5 -17.19 18.47 17.85
N HIS A 6 -17.69 19.04 18.95
CA HIS A 6 -17.23 18.71 20.30
C HIS A 6 -17.52 17.25 20.68
N VAL A 7 -18.73 16.74 20.41
CA VAL A 7 -19.07 15.32 20.63
C VAL A 7 -18.16 14.41 19.80
N PHE A 8 -17.89 14.78 18.54
CA PHE A 8 -17.02 14.00 17.66
C PHE A 8 -15.56 14.01 18.13
N ILE A 9 -15.05 15.15 18.60
CA ILE A 9 -13.69 15.30 19.12
C ILE A 9 -13.51 14.56 20.45
N ASP A 10 -14.45 14.72 21.40
CA ASP A 10 -14.40 14.03 22.69
C ASP A 10 -14.54 12.52 22.52
N PHE A 11 -15.41 12.11 21.60
CA PHE A 11 -15.52 10.73 21.17
C PHE A 11 -14.20 10.24 20.59
N TRP A 12 -13.62 10.94 19.61
CA TRP A 12 -12.36 10.60 18.96
C TRP A 12 -11.21 10.48 19.97
N MET A 13 -11.14 11.40 20.94
CA MET A 13 -10.13 11.42 22.00
C MET A 13 -10.30 10.26 22.99
N LYS A 14 -11.53 9.91 23.39
CA LYS A 14 -11.81 8.73 24.22
C LYS A 14 -11.60 7.42 23.46
N TRP A 15 -11.92 7.42 22.17
CA TRP A 15 -11.78 6.29 21.25
C TRP A 15 -10.30 5.95 20.98
N LYS A 16 -9.45 6.97 20.79
CA LYS A 16 -7.99 6.83 20.70
C LYS A 16 -7.36 6.21 21.96
N LYS A 17 -7.92 6.44 23.14
CA LYS A 17 -7.41 5.94 24.42
C LYS A 17 -7.71 4.46 24.70
N LYS A 18 -8.81 3.90 24.16
CA LYS A 18 -9.23 2.53 24.49
C LYS A 18 -8.53 1.43 23.70
N GLY A 19 -7.77 1.77 22.65
CA GLY A 19 -7.25 0.79 21.71
C GLY A 19 -8.38 0.19 20.85
N HIS A 20 -8.07 -0.21 19.62
CA HIS A 20 -9.09 -0.72 18.71
C HIS A 20 -9.56 -2.11 19.14
N PRO A 21 -10.82 -2.31 19.57
CA PRO A 21 -11.32 -3.62 20.03
C PRO A 21 -11.44 -4.66 18.90
N ILE A 22 -11.23 -4.24 17.66
CA ILE A 22 -11.47 -5.03 16.45
C ILE A 22 -10.25 -5.87 16.05
N PHE A 23 -9.06 -5.39 16.40
CA PHE A 23 -7.83 -6.12 16.20
C PHE A 23 -7.46 -6.73 17.55
N GLY A 24 -7.37 -8.06 17.61
CA GLY A 24 -6.88 -8.74 18.81
C GLY A 24 -5.54 -8.13 19.22
N LYS A 25 -5.27 -8.08 20.53
CA LYS A 25 -3.97 -7.58 21.02
C LYS A 25 -2.86 -8.40 20.36
N GLU A 26 -2.02 -7.72 19.58
CA GLU A 26 -0.83 -8.34 19.02
C GLU A 26 0.05 -8.81 20.19
N THR A 27 0.47 -10.08 20.15
CA THR A 27 1.36 -10.60 21.18
C THR A 27 2.70 -9.89 21.08
N GLU A 28 3.41 -9.72 22.20
CA GLU A 28 4.73 -9.08 22.20
C GLU A 28 5.68 -9.77 21.20
N ARG A 29 5.64 -11.11 21.16
CA ARG A 29 6.37 -11.92 20.18
C ARG A 29 5.93 -11.61 18.74
N GLY A 30 4.63 -11.52 18.48
CA GLY A 30 4.08 -11.17 17.17
C GLY A 30 4.54 -9.81 16.68
N GLY A 31 4.49 -8.79 17.54
CA GLY A 31 4.95 -7.44 17.21
C GLY A 31 6.46 -7.39 16.92
N LYS A 32 7.29 -8.12 17.69
CA LYS A 32 8.73 -8.25 17.41
C LYS A 32 8.99 -8.91 16.05
N VAL A 33 8.31 -10.02 15.75
CA VAL A 33 8.43 -10.72 14.45
C VAL A 33 8.01 -9.82 13.30
N LYS A 34 6.87 -9.13 13.42
CA LYS A 34 6.40 -8.17 12.41
C LYS A 34 7.42 -7.06 12.14
N ARG A 35 8.02 -6.50 13.19
CA ARG A 35 9.09 -5.49 13.05
C ARG A 35 10.30 -6.03 12.29
N ILE A 36 10.73 -7.25 12.61
CA ILE A 36 11.83 -7.91 11.91
C ILE A 36 11.49 -8.12 10.43
N ILE A 37 10.27 -8.58 10.12
CA ILE A 37 9.80 -8.79 8.74
C ILE A 37 9.83 -7.48 7.96
N ILE A 38 9.31 -6.38 8.53
CA ILE A 38 9.33 -5.07 7.89
C ILE A 38 10.77 -4.66 7.55
N ILE A 39 11.67 -4.72 8.53
CA ILE A 39 13.07 -4.30 8.34
C ILE A 39 13.76 -5.19 7.30
N LEU A 40 13.61 -6.51 7.41
CA LEU A 40 14.27 -7.48 6.53
C LEU A 40 13.80 -7.31 5.07
N LEU A 41 12.49 -7.29 4.83
CA LEU A 41 11.95 -7.15 3.48
C LEU A 41 12.27 -5.78 2.88
N SER A 42 12.14 -4.70 3.66
CA SER A 42 12.53 -3.35 3.21
C SER A 42 13.99 -3.31 2.79
N SER A 43 14.89 -3.77 3.67
CA SER A 43 16.34 -3.69 3.43
C SER A 43 16.75 -4.56 2.24
N ALA A 44 16.24 -5.79 2.16
CA ALA A 44 16.54 -6.69 1.06
C ALA A 44 16.10 -6.11 -0.29
N MET A 45 14.87 -5.56 -0.36
CA MET A 45 14.34 -4.99 -1.58
C MET A 45 15.05 -3.69 -1.98
N ILE A 46 15.36 -2.82 -1.01
CA ILE A 46 16.15 -1.60 -1.24
C ILE A 46 17.54 -1.96 -1.78
N LEU A 47 18.23 -2.93 -1.19
CA LEU A 47 19.56 -3.35 -1.67
C LEU A 47 19.50 -3.94 -3.09
N LEU A 48 18.51 -4.79 -3.37
CA LEU A 48 18.28 -5.34 -4.71
C LEU A 48 18.06 -4.22 -5.73
N LEU A 49 17.14 -3.31 -5.46
CA LEU A 49 16.78 -2.23 -6.37
C LEU A 49 17.90 -1.19 -6.49
N ALA A 50 18.66 -0.93 -5.44
CA ALA A 50 19.87 -0.10 -5.50
C ALA A 50 20.94 -0.73 -6.40
N GLY A 51 21.16 -2.04 -6.30
CA GLY A 51 22.04 -2.78 -7.21
C GLY A 51 21.58 -2.69 -8.66
N LEU A 52 20.28 -2.89 -8.92
CA LEU A 52 19.70 -2.74 -10.27
C LEU A 52 19.79 -1.29 -10.77
N MET A 53 19.56 -0.30 -9.92
CA MET A 53 19.69 1.11 -10.24
C MET A 53 21.12 1.42 -10.69
N VAL A 54 22.13 1.01 -9.91
CA VAL A 54 23.55 1.17 -10.27
C VAL A 54 23.87 0.46 -11.58
N TYR A 55 23.39 -0.77 -11.76
CA TYR A 55 23.55 -1.51 -13.01
C TYR A 55 22.98 -0.75 -14.23
N PHE A 56 21.78 -0.18 -14.12
CA PHE A 56 21.16 0.57 -15.21
C PHE A 56 21.81 1.94 -15.45
N ILE A 57 22.37 2.58 -14.41
CA ILE A 57 23.21 3.78 -14.56
C ILE A 57 24.43 3.46 -15.45
N PHE A 58 25.14 2.36 -15.18
CA PHE A 58 26.27 1.92 -16.01
C PHE A 58 25.88 1.52 -17.43
N LYS A 59 24.62 1.14 -17.65
CA LYS A 59 24.06 0.87 -18.99
C LYS A 59 23.53 2.12 -19.69
N HIS A 60 23.60 3.30 -19.06
CA HIS A 60 23.01 4.54 -19.55
C HIS A 60 21.50 4.43 -19.84
N ASP A 61 20.79 3.50 -19.18
CA ASP A 61 19.34 3.31 -19.33
C ASP A 61 18.60 4.20 -18.33
N THR A 62 18.26 5.41 -18.78
CA THR A 62 17.69 6.46 -17.93
C THR A 62 16.34 6.10 -17.33
N LEU A 63 15.50 5.45 -18.14
CA LEU A 63 14.18 5.02 -17.73
C LEU A 63 14.27 3.96 -16.63
N ARG A 64 15.08 2.91 -16.83
CA ARG A 64 15.13 1.81 -15.86
C ARG A 64 15.82 2.16 -14.56
N TRP A 65 16.86 3.00 -14.55
CA TRP A 65 17.41 3.44 -13.27
C TRP A 65 16.43 4.35 -12.51
N GLY A 66 15.67 5.19 -13.21
CA GLY A 66 14.61 6.01 -12.61
C GLY A 66 13.50 5.15 -11.99
N ILE A 67 13.06 4.10 -12.71
CA ILE A 67 12.10 3.12 -12.21
C ILE A 67 12.65 2.37 -10.98
N ALA A 68 13.92 1.96 -11.00
CA ALA A 68 14.56 1.33 -9.85
C ALA A 68 14.61 2.27 -8.63
N ALA A 69 14.91 3.56 -8.85
CA ALA A 69 14.86 4.58 -7.80
C ALA A 69 13.44 4.73 -7.21
N GLY A 70 12.40 4.77 -8.04
CA GLY A 70 11.01 4.76 -7.59
C GLY A 70 10.68 3.51 -6.78
N GLY A 71 11.16 2.34 -7.22
CA GLY A 71 11.05 1.08 -6.48
C GLY A 71 11.70 1.12 -5.08
N ILE A 72 12.84 1.80 -4.93
CA ILE A 72 13.49 1.99 -3.62
C ILE A 72 12.58 2.78 -2.68
N VAL A 73 11.99 3.88 -3.17
CA VAL A 73 11.04 4.69 -2.40
C VAL A 73 9.83 3.86 -1.97
N LEU A 74 9.23 3.10 -2.90
CA LEU A 74 8.09 2.20 -2.60
C LEU A 74 8.47 1.10 -1.59
N SER A 75 9.68 0.56 -1.69
CA SER A 75 10.19 -0.47 -0.77
C SER A 75 10.45 0.07 0.65
N ALA A 76 10.71 1.37 0.77
CA ALA A 76 10.88 2.06 2.05
C ALA A 76 9.55 2.41 2.74
N LEU A 77 8.41 2.46 2.03
CA LEU A 77 7.12 2.86 2.61
C LEU A 77 6.74 2.04 3.86
N PRO A 78 6.90 0.69 3.91
CA PRO A 78 6.60 -0.08 5.12
C PRO A 78 7.47 0.25 6.33
N LEU A 79 8.67 0.83 6.16
CA LEU A 79 9.48 1.32 7.28
C LEU A 79 8.77 2.43 8.06
N GLY A 80 7.95 3.23 7.37
CA GLY A 80 7.08 4.25 7.97
C GLY A 80 6.18 3.68 9.07
N LEU A 81 5.74 2.42 8.92
CA LEU A 81 4.88 1.73 9.89
C LEU A 81 5.56 1.49 11.24
N LEU A 82 6.90 1.54 11.30
CA LEU A 82 7.66 1.38 12.54
C LEU A 82 7.60 2.62 13.44
N PHE A 83 7.30 3.79 12.86
CA PHE A 83 7.14 5.04 13.60
C PHE A 83 5.71 5.25 14.11
N LEU A 84 4.76 4.42 13.65
CA LEU A 84 3.38 4.48 14.11
C LEU A 84 3.28 3.90 15.52
N LYS A 85 2.79 4.73 16.47
CA LYS A 85 2.51 4.30 17.85
C LYS A 85 1.56 3.09 17.91
N HIS A 86 0.66 2.99 16.93
CA HIS A 86 -0.24 1.85 16.78
C HIS A 86 -0.32 1.44 15.31
N ASN A 87 0.22 0.27 15.00
CA ASN A 87 0.29 -0.25 13.63
C ASN A 87 -0.81 -1.29 13.40
N TRP A 88 -1.92 -0.86 12.80
CA TRP A 88 -3.06 -1.72 12.46
C TRP A 88 -2.85 -2.62 11.22
N ILE A 89 -1.77 -2.42 10.47
CA ILE A 89 -1.51 -3.19 9.25
C ILE A 89 -0.99 -4.57 9.63
N ASN A 90 -1.63 -5.63 9.16
CA ASN A 90 -1.22 -6.99 9.48
C ASN A 90 0.00 -7.43 8.64
N THR A 91 0.70 -8.46 9.11
CA THR A 91 1.88 -9.01 8.42
C THR A 91 1.60 -9.47 6.98
N PRO A 92 0.48 -10.15 6.67
CA PRO A 92 0.14 -10.50 5.30
C PRO A 92 0.03 -9.30 4.35
N SER A 93 -0.50 -8.15 4.81
CA SER A 93 -0.55 -6.94 3.99
C SER A 93 0.85 -6.39 3.69
N ILE A 94 1.79 -6.49 4.63
CA ILE A 94 3.19 -6.09 4.42
C ILE A 94 3.84 -7.00 3.36
N ILE A 95 3.64 -8.31 3.45
CA ILE A 95 4.14 -9.26 2.45
C ILE A 95 3.50 -8.99 1.09
N GLY A 96 2.19 -8.76 1.05
CA GLY A 96 1.45 -8.46 -0.18
C GLY A 96 1.93 -7.19 -0.87
N TRP A 97 2.30 -6.16 -0.10
CA TRP A 97 2.94 -4.97 -0.64
C TRP A 97 4.24 -5.31 -1.39
N TYR A 98 5.12 -6.13 -0.82
CA TYR A 98 6.35 -6.52 -1.50
C TYR A 98 6.12 -7.43 -2.70
N ILE A 99 5.11 -8.31 -2.66
CA ILE A 99 4.69 -9.07 -3.84
C ILE A 99 4.27 -8.11 -4.97
N PHE A 100 3.47 -7.08 -4.66
CA PHE A 100 3.11 -6.06 -5.63
C PHE A 100 4.33 -5.35 -6.21
N VAL A 101 5.27 -4.90 -5.36
CA VAL A 101 6.51 -4.22 -5.82
C VAL A 101 7.36 -5.13 -6.69
N ILE A 102 7.51 -6.42 -6.35
CA ILE A 102 8.25 -7.39 -7.19
C ILE A 102 7.57 -7.55 -8.55
N CYS A 103 6.26 -7.76 -8.57
CA CYS A 103 5.54 -8.03 -9.82
C CYS A 103 5.44 -6.80 -10.73
N SER A 104 5.23 -5.61 -10.17
CA SER A 104 5.10 -4.36 -10.92
C SER A 104 6.47 -3.80 -11.34
N ILE A 105 7.37 -3.56 -10.38
CA ILE A 105 8.66 -2.90 -10.64
C ILE A 105 9.69 -3.89 -11.18
N CYS A 106 10.02 -4.93 -10.41
CA CYS A 106 11.14 -5.81 -10.77
C CYS A 106 10.84 -6.64 -12.02
N LEU A 107 9.70 -7.32 -12.05
CA LEU A 107 9.31 -8.18 -13.16
C LEU A 107 8.66 -7.38 -14.30
N GLY A 108 7.66 -6.56 -13.97
CA GLY A 108 6.92 -5.75 -14.93
C GLY A 108 7.84 -4.80 -15.69
N SER A 109 8.36 -3.79 -15.02
CA SER A 109 9.12 -2.72 -15.66
C SER A 109 10.58 -3.06 -15.93
N LEU A 110 11.34 -3.52 -14.93
CA LEU A 110 12.79 -3.72 -15.06
C LEU A 110 13.14 -4.95 -15.90
N ALA A 111 12.41 -6.05 -15.75
CA ALA A 111 12.58 -7.26 -16.57
C ALA A 111 11.73 -7.27 -17.85
N GLY A 112 10.88 -6.26 -18.05
CA GLY A 112 10.10 -6.04 -19.28
C GLY A 112 8.89 -6.97 -19.47
N PHE A 113 8.31 -7.50 -18.39
CA PHE A 113 7.17 -8.41 -18.49
C PHE A 113 5.91 -7.72 -19.04
N TYR A 114 5.72 -6.42 -18.80
CA TYR A 114 4.60 -5.66 -19.36
C TYR A 114 4.57 -5.71 -20.89
N GLY A 115 5.72 -5.66 -21.55
CA GLY A 115 5.80 -5.79 -23.02
C GLY A 115 5.85 -7.23 -23.52
N ARG A 116 6.21 -8.20 -22.67
CA ARG A 116 6.43 -9.61 -23.07
C ARG A 116 5.18 -10.47 -22.91
N PHE A 117 4.39 -10.24 -21.88
CA PHE A 117 3.25 -11.09 -21.53
C PHE A 117 1.97 -10.25 -21.45
N ALA A 118 1.09 -10.41 -22.44
CA ALA A 118 -0.13 -9.60 -22.58
C ALA A 118 -1.08 -9.67 -21.37
N TRP A 119 -1.02 -10.73 -20.56
CA TRP A 119 -1.84 -10.89 -19.36
C TRP A 119 -1.21 -10.33 -18.08
N TRP A 120 0.06 -9.95 -18.13
CA TRP A 120 0.82 -9.56 -16.93
C TRP A 120 0.24 -8.30 -16.30
N ASP A 121 0.01 -7.28 -17.13
CA ASP A 121 -0.51 -6.00 -16.66
C ASP A 121 -1.86 -6.14 -15.97
N THR A 122 -2.81 -6.78 -16.65
CA THR A 122 -4.14 -7.08 -16.11
C THR A 122 -4.06 -7.86 -14.80
N SER A 123 -3.12 -8.79 -14.67
CA SER A 123 -2.97 -9.60 -13.45
C SER A 123 -2.41 -8.79 -12.29
N VAL A 124 -1.42 -7.92 -12.53
CA VAL A 124 -0.89 -6.99 -11.53
C VAL A 124 -1.97 -6.00 -11.09
N HIS A 125 -2.75 -5.48 -12.03
CA HIS A 125 -3.88 -4.59 -11.76
C HIS A 125 -4.98 -5.26 -10.94
N PHE A 126 -5.34 -6.49 -11.29
CA PHE A 126 -6.33 -7.27 -10.54
C PHE A 126 -5.86 -7.54 -9.11
N TYR A 127 -4.59 -7.93 -8.93
CA TYR A 127 -3.97 -8.10 -7.62
C TYR A 127 -4.01 -6.81 -6.80
N LYS A 128 -3.58 -5.68 -7.38
CA LYS A 128 -3.61 -4.34 -6.77
C LYS A 128 -5.01 -3.96 -6.32
N GLY A 129 -6.03 -4.24 -7.15
CA GLY A 129 -7.43 -4.00 -6.83
C GLY A 129 -7.91 -4.78 -5.61
N ILE A 130 -7.67 -6.11 -5.58
CA ILE A 130 -8.01 -6.96 -4.42
C ILE A 130 -7.26 -6.48 -3.16
N PHE A 131 -5.97 -6.22 -3.28
CA PHE A 131 -5.14 -5.75 -2.18
C PHE A 131 -5.68 -4.44 -1.58
N THR A 132 -6.01 -3.48 -2.43
CA THR A 132 -6.59 -2.19 -2.01
C THR A 132 -7.98 -2.36 -1.41
N ALA A 133 -8.81 -3.26 -1.92
CA ALA A 133 -10.10 -3.58 -1.32
C ALA A 133 -9.95 -4.17 0.10
N CYS A 134 -8.98 -5.07 0.32
CA CYS A 134 -8.66 -5.59 1.66
C CYS A 134 -8.21 -4.48 2.62
N ILE A 135 -7.40 -3.53 2.15
CA ILE A 135 -7.05 -2.31 2.91
C ILE A 135 -8.31 -1.49 3.19
N GLY A 136 -9.20 -1.30 2.20
CA GLY A 136 -10.46 -0.59 2.36
C GLY A 136 -11.37 -1.19 3.43
N VAL A 137 -11.50 -2.52 3.49
CA VAL A 137 -12.25 -3.18 4.57
C VAL A 137 -11.60 -2.90 5.94
N THR A 138 -10.27 -2.89 6.01
CA THR A 138 -9.52 -2.58 7.23
C THR A 138 -9.74 -1.13 7.66
N LEU A 139 -9.64 -0.19 6.73
CA LEU A 139 -9.89 1.24 6.96
C LEU A 139 -11.34 1.48 7.38
N TYR A 140 -12.32 0.83 6.74
CA TYR A 140 -13.72 0.91 7.16
C TYR A 140 -13.89 0.46 8.62
N LYS A 141 -13.26 -0.65 9.02
CA LYS A 141 -13.31 -1.13 10.39
C LYS A 141 -12.64 -0.16 11.38
N ILE A 142 -11.60 0.55 10.93
CA ILE A 142 -10.94 1.59 11.71
C ILE A 142 -11.85 2.81 11.85
N LEU A 143 -12.40 3.32 10.75
CA LEU A 143 -13.16 4.57 10.74
C LEU A 143 -14.58 4.43 11.32
N VAL A 144 -15.19 3.23 11.21
CA VAL A 144 -16.57 3.00 11.62
C VAL A 144 -16.62 2.14 12.89
N PRO A 145 -17.04 2.73 14.03
CA PRO A 145 -17.13 2.02 15.31
C PRO A 145 -18.08 0.83 15.25
N GLU A 146 -17.76 -0.21 16.02
CA GLU A 146 -18.58 -1.43 16.04
C GLU A 146 -20.05 -1.19 16.39
N ALA A 147 -20.32 -0.26 17.31
CA ALA A 147 -21.69 0.13 17.66
C ALA A 147 -22.47 0.67 16.45
N ALA A 148 -21.83 1.46 15.59
CA ALA A 148 -22.45 1.99 14.37
C ALA A 148 -22.59 0.92 13.27
N ARG A 149 -21.74 -0.12 13.27
CA ARG A 149 -21.84 -1.24 12.33
C ARG A 149 -22.96 -2.23 12.66
N ARG A 150 -23.41 -2.27 13.92
CA ARG A 150 -24.51 -3.16 14.33
C ARG A 150 -25.80 -2.74 13.62
N GLY A 151 -26.38 -3.66 12.86
CA GLY A 151 -27.58 -3.41 12.04
C GLY A 151 -27.30 -2.83 10.65
N MET A 152 -26.04 -2.56 10.29
CA MET A 152 -25.69 -2.05 8.96
C MET A 152 -25.60 -3.18 7.93
N SER A 153 -26.05 -2.91 6.70
CA SER A 153 -25.91 -3.87 5.60
C SER A 153 -24.44 -4.20 5.31
N ARG A 154 -24.17 -5.48 5.01
CA ARG A 154 -22.85 -5.94 4.56
C ARG A 154 -22.42 -5.32 3.23
N LEU A 155 -23.36 -4.74 2.48
CA LEU A 155 -23.08 -4.04 1.23
C LEU A 155 -22.30 -2.74 1.44
N ILE A 156 -22.49 -2.04 2.56
CA ILE A 156 -21.82 -0.77 2.85
C ILE A 156 -20.28 -0.93 2.87
N PRO A 157 -19.68 -1.82 3.68
CA PRO A 157 -18.23 -2.01 3.64
C PRO A 157 -17.73 -2.55 2.30
N ALA A 158 -18.55 -3.31 1.56
CA ALA A 158 -18.18 -3.81 0.24
C ALA A 158 -18.10 -2.67 -0.79
N LEU A 159 -19.09 -1.79 -0.84
CA LEU A 159 -19.09 -0.61 -1.71
C LEU A 159 -18.00 0.39 -1.32
N PHE A 160 -17.73 0.56 -0.03
CA PHE A 160 -16.61 1.38 0.43
C PHE A 160 -15.26 0.83 -0.06
N ALA A 161 -15.02 -0.47 0.12
CA ALA A 161 -13.79 -1.12 -0.32
C ALA A 161 -13.64 -1.11 -1.85
N LEU A 162 -14.73 -1.36 -2.58
CA LEU A 162 -14.76 -1.28 -4.04
C LEU A 162 -14.49 0.14 -4.54
N GLY A 163 -15.15 1.14 -3.95
CA GLY A 163 -14.94 2.55 -4.28
C GLY A 163 -13.49 2.97 -4.04
N LEU A 164 -12.91 2.61 -2.89
CA LEU A 164 -11.50 2.89 -2.60
C LEU A 164 -10.56 2.21 -3.60
N ALA A 165 -10.82 0.95 -3.96
CA ALA A 165 -10.02 0.23 -4.95
C ALA A 165 -10.10 0.88 -6.34
N ILE A 166 -11.29 1.27 -6.79
CA ILE A 166 -11.47 1.94 -8.09
C ILE A 166 -10.79 3.31 -8.09
N THR A 167 -11.05 4.16 -7.08
CA THR A 167 -10.44 5.48 -7.00
C THR A 167 -8.92 5.40 -6.91
N GLY A 168 -8.39 4.49 -6.09
CA GLY A 168 -6.96 4.25 -5.99
C GLY A 168 -6.34 3.82 -7.32
N SER A 169 -7.00 2.92 -8.05
CA SER A 169 -6.57 2.51 -9.39
C SER A 169 -6.60 3.68 -10.38
N VAL A 170 -7.66 4.47 -10.43
CA VAL A 170 -7.74 5.64 -11.33
C VAL A 170 -6.62 6.64 -11.04
N LEU A 171 -6.35 6.95 -9.77
CA LEU A 171 -5.26 7.86 -9.40
C LEU A 171 -3.89 7.31 -9.80
N TRP A 172 -3.71 5.99 -9.74
CA TRP A 172 -2.50 5.33 -10.22
C TRP A 172 -2.33 5.49 -11.73
N GLU A 173 -3.36 5.21 -12.52
CA GLU A 173 -3.31 5.39 -13.98
C GLU A 173 -3.04 6.84 -14.37
N MET A 174 -3.61 7.81 -13.63
CA MET A 174 -3.32 9.23 -13.85
C MET A 174 -1.86 9.56 -13.57
N TYR A 175 -1.27 8.99 -12.51
CA TYR A 175 0.15 9.15 -12.21
C TYR A 175 1.04 8.57 -13.31
N GLU A 176 0.74 7.36 -13.80
CA GLU A 176 1.48 6.73 -14.90
C GLU A 176 1.36 7.54 -16.19
N PHE A 177 0.14 7.99 -16.53
CA PHE A 177 -0.08 8.85 -17.69
C PHE A 177 0.74 10.15 -17.61
N ILE A 178 0.77 10.81 -16.45
CA ILE A 178 1.58 12.02 -16.24
C ILE A 178 3.08 11.69 -16.36
N GLY A 179 3.52 10.56 -15.80
CA GLY A 179 4.90 10.09 -15.88
C GLY A 179 5.33 9.85 -17.32
N ASP A 180 4.52 9.15 -18.10
CA ASP A 180 4.76 8.87 -19.52
C ASP A 180 4.80 10.15 -20.35
N MET A 181 3.89 11.09 -20.10
CA MET A 181 3.88 12.41 -20.75
C MET A 181 5.16 13.19 -20.50
N ILE A 182 5.71 13.13 -19.28
CA ILE A 182 6.96 13.82 -18.93
C ILE A 182 8.17 13.09 -19.53
N ALA A 183 8.21 11.76 -19.43
CA ALA A 183 9.37 10.96 -19.82
C ALA A 183 9.54 10.82 -21.34
N SER A 184 8.44 10.85 -22.11
CA SER A 184 8.50 10.69 -23.57
C SER A 184 8.83 11.98 -24.33
N HIS A 185 8.76 13.16 -23.71
CA HIS A 185 9.03 14.47 -24.36
C HIS A 185 8.37 14.67 -25.75
N THR A 186 7.28 13.98 -26.08
CA THR A 186 6.61 14.08 -27.37
C THR A 186 5.11 13.78 -27.26
N MET A 187 4.28 14.72 -27.70
CA MET A 187 3.22 14.34 -28.66
C MET A 187 3.87 14.00 -29.99
#